data_AF-A0A970V1G5-F1
#
_entry.id   AF-A0A970V1G5-F1
#
_cell.length_a   1.000
_cell.length_b   1.000
_cell.length_c   1.000
_cell.angle_alpha   90.00
_cell.angle_beta   90.00
_cell.angle_gamma   90.00
#
_symmetry.space_group_name_H-M   'P 1'
#
loop_
_entity.id
_entity.type
_entity.pdbx_description
1 polymer ?
#
loop_
_entity_poly.entity_id
_entity_poly.type
_entity_poly.pdbx_seq_one_letter_code
_entity_poly.pdbx_strand_id
1 'polypeptide(L)'
;MSWQPLLHLPDEHSYRERFNEEYVNYSPLVMHDGMRVMFYPEMFDHAFFQDTDRGGRRIPPVFSLERAERLLWIQGCLTDPSLPSYRRVMANGEVRRLILVESEQYLVVLRGVRGLTARFLTAYVADASGTVAKIKANPIWQ
;
A
#
# COMPACT_ATOMS: atom_id res chain seq x y z
N MET A 1 14.59 0.85 12.67
CA MET A 1 13.26 0.29 13.00
C MET A 1 13.23 -1.15 12.52
N SER A 2 12.68 -2.06 13.31
CA SER A 2 12.35 -3.41 12.87
C SER A 2 10.88 -3.42 12.44
N TRP A 3 10.62 -3.71 11.16
CA TRP A 3 9.28 -3.97 10.68
C TRP A 3 8.68 -5.18 11.41
N GLN A 4 7.35 -5.29 11.42
CA GLN A 4 6.72 -6.50 11.95
C GLN A 4 7.23 -7.73 11.20
N PRO A 5 7.31 -8.91 11.84
CA PRO A 5 7.63 -10.14 11.11
C PRO A 5 6.61 -10.38 9.99
N LEU A 6 7.01 -11.14 8.97
CA LEU A 6 6.09 -11.57 7.93
C LEU A 6 4.96 -12.38 8.56
N LEU A 7 3.73 -12.03 8.17
CA LEU A 7 2.52 -12.69 8.62
C LEU A 7 2.33 -13.97 7.82
N HIS A 8 2.27 -15.12 8.49
CA HIS A 8 1.98 -16.40 7.85
C HIS A 8 0.59 -16.90 8.27
N LEU A 9 -0.31 -16.98 7.30
CA LEU A 9 -1.68 -17.48 7.46
C LEU A 9 -1.93 -18.61 6.44
N PRO A 10 -2.87 -19.54 6.72
CA PRO A 10 -2.98 -20.78 5.95
C PRO A 10 -3.50 -20.55 4.51
N ASP A 11 -4.31 -19.53 4.28
CA ASP A 11 -4.95 -19.27 2.99
C ASP A 11 -5.31 -17.78 2.79
N GLU A 12 -5.71 -17.46 1.57
CA GLU A 12 -6.21 -16.12 1.19
C GLU A 12 -7.34 -15.65 2.11
N HIS A 13 -8.28 -16.55 2.45
CA HIS A 13 -9.43 -16.22 3.28
C HIS A 13 -8.99 -15.66 4.63
N SER A 14 -8.02 -16.31 5.27
CA SER A 14 -7.43 -15.88 6.54
C SER A 14 -6.76 -14.51 6.41
N TYR A 15 -6.05 -14.24 5.30
CA TYR A 15 -5.49 -12.90 5.05
C TYR A 15 -6.57 -11.84 4.86
N ARG A 16 -7.68 -12.18 4.19
CA ARG A 16 -8.81 -11.27 3.99
C ARG A 16 -9.52 -10.95 5.30
N GLU A 17 -9.75 -11.95 6.14
CA GLU A 17 -10.26 -11.76 7.50
C GLU A 17 -9.34 -10.85 8.30
N ARG A 18 -8.03 -11.12 8.29
CA ARG A 18 -7.06 -10.27 8.98
C ARG A 18 -7.07 -8.83 8.46
N PHE A 19 -7.17 -8.63 7.14
CA PHE A 19 -7.26 -7.28 6.56
C PHE A 19 -8.52 -6.53 7.05
N ASN A 20 -9.65 -7.23 7.11
CA ASN A 20 -10.89 -6.63 7.60
C ASN A 20 -10.80 -6.28 9.08
N GLU A 21 -10.28 -7.20 9.90
CA GLU A 21 -10.08 -7.00 11.33
C GLU A 21 -9.11 -5.86 11.62
N GLU A 22 -7.95 -5.82 10.96
CA GLU A 22 -6.92 -4.83 11.23
C GLU A 22 -7.28 -3.44 10.69
N TYR A 23 -7.86 -3.38 9.49
CA TYR A 23 -7.98 -2.12 8.76
C TYR A 23 -9.41 -1.67 8.50
N VAL A 24 -10.30 -2.56 8.07
CA VAL A 24 -11.65 -2.15 7.67
C VAL A 24 -12.50 -1.81 8.90
N ASN A 25 -12.49 -2.67 9.92
CA ASN A 25 -13.31 -2.52 11.12
C ASN A 25 -12.91 -1.30 11.97
N TYR A 26 -11.65 -0.90 11.92
CA TYR A 26 -11.11 0.26 12.66
C TYR A 26 -10.86 1.49 11.76
N SER A 27 -11.36 1.48 10.52
CA SER A 27 -11.23 2.60 9.60
C SER A 27 -12.03 3.84 10.08
N PRO A 28 -11.47 5.07 10.01
CA PRO A 28 -10.18 5.42 9.43
C PRO A 28 -8.99 5.21 10.36
N LEU A 29 -7.86 4.80 9.77
CA LEU A 29 -6.55 4.88 10.42
C LEU A 29 -6.01 6.32 10.29
N VAL A 30 -5.50 6.88 11.38
CA VAL A 30 -4.92 8.23 11.40
C VAL A 30 -3.40 8.13 11.20
N MET A 31 -2.88 8.76 10.15
CA MET A 31 -1.46 8.87 9.87
C MET A 31 -0.77 9.81 10.86
N HIS A 32 0.57 9.76 10.89
CA HIS A 32 1.40 10.64 11.74
C HIS A 32 1.16 12.14 11.52
N ASP A 33 0.72 12.55 10.32
CA ASP A 33 0.42 13.94 9.96
C ASP A 33 -1.07 14.31 10.08
N GLY A 34 -1.87 13.45 10.71
CA GLY A 34 -3.30 13.66 10.94
C GLY A 34 -4.20 13.29 9.75
N MET A 35 -3.65 12.82 8.63
CA MET A 35 -4.47 12.32 7.51
C MET A 35 -5.26 11.07 7.92
N ARG A 36 -6.56 11.05 7.60
CA ARG A 36 -7.48 9.94 7.86
C ARG A 36 -7.55 9.04 6.63
N VAL A 37 -7.03 7.82 6.75
CA VAL A 37 -6.99 6.82 5.68
C VAL A 37 -8.13 5.84 5.86
N MET A 38 -9.03 5.85 4.89
CA MET A 38 -10.16 4.93 4.82
C MET A 38 -9.74 3.61 4.16
N PHE A 39 -10.16 2.51 4.76
CA PHE A 39 -10.01 1.16 4.21
C PHE A 39 -11.37 0.57 3.89
N TYR A 40 -11.45 -0.21 2.81
CA TYR A 40 -12.67 -0.85 2.36
C TYR A 40 -12.38 -2.31 1.98
N PRO A 41 -13.32 -3.25 2.21
CA PRO A 41 -13.11 -4.66 1.92
C PRO A 41 -12.64 -4.93 0.48
N GLU A 42 -13.19 -4.20 -0.49
CA GLU A 42 -12.86 -4.34 -1.91
C GLU A 42 -11.40 -3.97 -2.26
N MET A 43 -10.70 -3.24 -1.37
CA MET A 43 -9.30 -2.90 -1.59
C MET A 43 -8.35 -4.07 -1.32
N PHE A 44 -8.83 -5.14 -0.65
CA PHE A 44 -8.04 -6.35 -0.47
C PHE A 44 -7.62 -6.92 -1.82
N ASP A 45 -8.57 -7.07 -2.76
CA ASP A 45 -8.29 -7.65 -4.07
C ASP A 45 -7.28 -6.79 -4.83
N HIS A 46 -7.45 -5.47 -4.79
CA HIS A 46 -6.53 -4.57 -5.48
C HIS A 46 -5.11 -4.61 -4.88
N ALA A 47 -4.98 -4.77 -3.57
CA ALA A 47 -3.70 -4.80 -2.88
C ALA A 47 -2.97 -6.14 -3.07
N PHE A 48 -3.70 -7.25 -2.91
CA PHE A 48 -3.10 -8.58 -2.73
C PHE A 48 -3.31 -9.53 -3.90
N PHE A 49 -3.98 -9.11 -4.97
CA PHE A 49 -3.98 -9.85 -6.24
C PHE A 49 -3.13 -9.15 -7.29
N GLN A 50 -2.57 -9.96 -8.17
CA GLN A 50 -1.83 -9.50 -9.34
C GLN A 50 -2.52 -10.03 -10.59
N ASP A 51 -2.85 -9.14 -11.51
CA ASP A 51 -3.45 -9.46 -12.80
C ASP A 51 -2.45 -9.28 -13.95
N THR A 52 -1.16 -9.16 -13.63
CA THR A 52 -0.08 -8.94 -14.59
C THR A 52 1.12 -9.80 -14.21
N ASP A 53 1.69 -10.52 -15.17
CA ASP A 53 2.91 -11.30 -14.97
C ASP A 53 4.17 -10.41 -14.91
N ARG A 54 5.33 -11.02 -14.62
CA ARG A 54 6.62 -10.30 -14.59
C ARG A 54 7.01 -9.66 -15.94
N GLY A 55 6.44 -10.13 -17.05
CA GLY A 55 6.63 -9.60 -18.40
C GLY A 55 5.66 -8.48 -18.76
N GLY A 56 4.79 -8.06 -17.84
CA GLY A 56 3.79 -7.02 -18.09
C GLY A 56 2.56 -7.51 -18.85
N ARG A 57 2.37 -8.83 -19.01
CA ARG A 57 1.21 -9.40 -19.69
C ARG A 57 0.07 -9.57 -18.71
N ARG A 58 -1.14 -9.21 -19.15
CA ARG A 58 -2.35 -9.42 -18.34
C ARG A 58 -2.62 -10.91 -18.17
N ILE A 59 -2.84 -11.33 -16.93
CA ILE A 59 -3.20 -12.68 -16.53
C ILE A 59 -4.49 -12.63 -15.68
N PRO A 60 -5.21 -13.75 -15.51
CA PRO A 60 -6.24 -13.84 -14.49
C PRO A 60 -5.68 -13.40 -13.13
N PRO A 61 -6.44 -12.64 -12.31
CA PRO A 61 -5.96 -12.22 -11.00
C PRO A 61 -5.51 -13.43 -10.15
N VAL A 62 -4.28 -13.40 -9.66
CA VAL A 62 -3.71 -14.43 -8.77
C VAL A 62 -3.38 -13.81 -7.43
N PHE A 63 -3.73 -14.50 -6.35
CA PHE A 63 -3.38 -14.09 -4.99
C PHE A 63 -1.86 -14.08 -4.80
N SER A 64 -1.35 -12.97 -4.26
CA SER A 64 0.07 -12.68 -4.10
C SER A 64 0.48 -12.83 -2.65
N LEU A 65 0.89 -14.03 -2.26
CA LEU A 65 1.36 -14.32 -0.90
C LEU A 65 2.44 -13.34 -0.43
N GLU A 66 3.41 -13.02 -1.29
CA GLU A 66 4.48 -12.06 -1.00
C GLU A 66 3.97 -10.68 -0.52
N ARG A 67 2.85 -10.21 -1.09
CA ARG A 67 2.22 -8.95 -0.69
C ARG A 67 1.43 -9.13 0.61
N ALA A 68 0.70 -10.23 0.71
CA ALA A 68 -0.16 -10.54 1.85
C ALA A 68 0.63 -10.78 3.15
N GLU A 69 1.82 -11.38 3.07
CA GLU A 69 2.72 -11.56 4.23
C GLU A 69 3.15 -10.24 4.86
N ARG A 70 3.13 -9.13 4.09
CA ARG A 70 3.45 -7.78 4.57
C ARG A 70 2.21 -6.97 4.93
N LEU A 71 1.04 -7.60 5.05
CA LEU A 71 -0.22 -6.91 5.35
C LEU A 71 -0.07 -5.96 6.55
N LEU A 72 0.52 -6.43 7.66
CA LEU A 72 0.65 -5.65 8.90
C LEU A 72 1.69 -4.50 8.79
N TRP A 73 2.51 -4.47 7.74
CA TRP A 73 3.47 -3.38 7.53
C TRP A 73 2.78 -2.08 7.13
N ILE A 74 1.58 -2.16 6.55
CA ILE A 74 0.82 -0.98 6.10
C ILE A 74 0.63 0.00 7.26
N GLN A 75 0.25 -0.48 8.45
CA GLN A 75 0.08 0.36 9.62
C GLN A 75 1.38 1.09 9.99
N GLY A 76 2.49 0.34 10.09
CA GLY A 76 3.79 0.91 10.39
C GLY A 76 4.19 2.00 9.38
N CYS A 77 3.91 1.78 8.10
CA CYS A 77 4.18 2.77 7.06
C CYS A 77 3.37 4.05 7.21
N LEU A 78 2.11 3.95 7.64
CA LEU A 78 1.22 5.10 7.78
C LEU A 78 1.50 5.91 9.05
N THR A 79 1.95 5.26 10.11
CA THR A 79 2.20 5.89 11.42
C THR A 79 3.64 6.36 11.65
N ASP A 80 4.58 5.99 10.78
CA ASP A 80 5.99 6.37 10.91
C ASP A 80 6.26 7.75 10.25
N PRO A 81 6.61 8.80 11.03
CA PRO A 81 6.90 10.12 10.48
C PRO A 81 8.26 10.24 9.80
N SER A 82 9.13 9.22 9.92
CA SER A 82 10.46 9.23 9.30
C SER A 82 10.46 8.79 7.84
N LEU A 83 9.37 8.16 7.38
CA LEU A 83 9.29 7.65 6.02
C LEU A 83 9.04 8.77 4.99
N PRO A 84 9.79 8.79 3.88
CA PRO A 84 9.50 9.71 2.80
C PRO A 84 8.17 9.36 2.15
N SER A 85 7.40 10.40 1.82
CA SER A 85 6.22 10.25 0.98
C SER A 85 6.27 11.18 -0.23
N TYR A 86 5.71 10.71 -1.34
CA TYR A 86 5.79 11.38 -2.64
C TYR A 86 4.41 11.60 -3.23
N ARG A 87 4.24 12.70 -3.95
CA ARG A 87 3.00 13.11 -4.61
C ARG A 87 3.01 12.72 -6.08
N ARG A 88 2.09 11.83 -6.48
CA ARG A 88 1.92 11.45 -7.90
C ARG A 88 0.57 11.92 -8.43
N VAL A 89 0.58 12.59 -9.58
CA VAL A 89 -0.64 12.98 -10.31
C VAL A 89 -0.87 12.00 -11.45
N MET A 90 -2.06 11.41 -11.50
CA MET A 90 -2.49 10.50 -12.56
C MET A 90 -3.05 11.28 -13.75
N ALA A 91 -3.16 10.63 -14.92
CA ALA A 91 -3.65 11.28 -16.15
C ALA A 91 -5.08 11.85 -16.02
N ASN A 92 -5.91 11.27 -15.15
CA ASN A 92 -7.25 11.75 -14.84
C ASN A 92 -7.30 12.84 -13.76
N GLY A 93 -6.15 13.42 -13.39
CA GLY A 93 -6.03 14.45 -12.35
C GLY A 93 -6.07 13.91 -10.91
N GLU A 94 -6.23 12.60 -10.71
CA GLU A 94 -6.21 12.01 -9.37
C GLU A 94 -4.83 12.17 -8.73
N VAL A 95 -4.80 12.66 -7.50
CA VAL A 95 -3.59 12.73 -6.68
C VAL A 95 -3.48 11.48 -5.82
N ARG A 96 -2.30 10.86 -5.86
CA ARG A 96 -1.89 9.74 -5.02
C ARG A 96 -0.74 10.15 -4.11
N ARG A 97 -0.76 9.64 -2.88
CA ARG A 97 0.36 9.70 -1.95
C ARG A 97 1.06 8.35 -1.92
N LEU A 98 2.37 8.37 -2.12
CA LEU A 98 3.22 7.19 -2.22
C LEU A 98 4.13 7.18 -0.98
N ILE A 99 3.98 6.22 -0.06
CA ILE A 99 4.84 6.09 1.12
C ILE A 99 5.83 4.96 0.85
N LEU A 100 7.13 5.27 0.88
CA LEU A 100 8.19 4.33 0.48
C LEU A 100 9.08 3.97 1.66
N VAL A 101 9.19 2.67 1.92
CA VAL A 101 10.22 2.09 2.78
C VAL A 101 11.41 1.73 1.89
N GLU A 102 12.44 2.58 1.86
CA GLU A 102 13.55 2.42 0.91
C GLU A 102 14.36 1.14 1.14
N SER A 103 14.58 0.76 2.41
CA SER A 103 15.39 -0.44 2.75
C SER A 103 14.77 -1.74 2.25
N GLU A 104 13.44 -1.81 2.24
CA GLU A 104 12.67 -3.00 1.83
C GLU A 104 12.10 -2.86 0.41
N GLN A 105 12.30 -1.70 -0.23
CA GLN A 105 11.62 -1.30 -1.45
C GLN A 105 10.09 -1.45 -1.36
N TYR A 106 9.51 -1.34 -0.16
CA TYR A 106 8.09 -1.55 0.05
C TYR A 106 7.31 -0.25 -0.10
N LEU A 107 6.26 -0.27 -0.91
CA LEU A 107 5.45 0.90 -1.25
C LEU A 107 4.03 0.74 -0.74
N VAL A 108 3.52 1.74 -0.04
CA VAL A 108 2.09 1.92 0.25
C VAL A 108 1.54 3.06 -0.60
N VAL A 109 0.41 2.85 -1.26
CA VAL A 109 -0.23 3.83 -2.14
C VAL A 109 -1.58 4.22 -1.58
N LEU A 110 -1.77 5.52 -1.40
CA LEU A 110 -3.05 6.13 -1.07
C LEU A 110 -3.58 6.89 -2.29
N ARG A 111 -4.90 6.92 -2.45
CA ARG A 111 -5.57 7.65 -3.53
C ARG A 111 -6.71 8.52 -3.01
N GLY A 112 -7.25 9.33 -3.91
CA GLY A 112 -8.44 10.13 -3.63
C GLY A 112 -8.20 11.15 -2.53
N VAL A 113 -6.97 11.69 -2.45
CA VAL A 113 -6.59 12.63 -1.40
C VAL A 113 -7.42 13.91 -1.54
N ARG A 114 -8.21 14.23 -0.51
CA ARG A 114 -9.07 15.42 -0.43
C ARG A 114 -8.99 16.00 0.98
N GLY A 115 -8.31 17.13 1.12
CA GLY A 115 -7.98 17.68 2.44
C GLY A 115 -7.20 16.65 3.27
N LEU A 116 -7.66 16.38 4.49
CA LEU A 116 -7.05 15.40 5.40
C LEU A 116 -7.63 13.99 5.26
N THR A 117 -8.21 13.64 4.11
CA THR A 117 -8.79 12.31 3.87
C THR A 117 -8.19 11.65 2.66
N ALA A 118 -7.93 10.35 2.75
CA ALA A 118 -7.45 9.52 1.64
C ALA A 118 -8.05 8.10 1.75
N ARG A 119 -7.93 7.31 0.69
CA ARG A 119 -8.31 5.89 0.68
C ARG A 119 -7.07 5.06 0.42
N PHE A 120 -6.89 3.98 1.17
CA PHE A 120 -5.90 2.98 0.83
C PHE A 120 -6.19 2.40 -0.56
N LEU A 121 -5.15 2.19 -1.36
CA LEU A 121 -5.27 1.61 -2.70
C LEU A 121 -4.58 0.25 -2.80
N THR A 122 -3.29 0.20 -2.48
CA THR A 122 -2.46 -1.01 -2.63
C THR A 122 -1.19 -0.87 -1.81
N ALA A 123 -0.56 -2.01 -1.50
CA ALA A 123 0.81 -2.05 -1.02
C ALA A 123 1.59 -3.23 -1.63
N TYR A 124 2.86 -3.05 -1.96
CA TYR A 124 3.68 -4.08 -2.61
C TYR A 124 5.18 -3.78 -2.55
N VAL A 125 6.01 -4.80 -2.78
CA VAL A 125 7.46 -4.64 -2.98
C VAL A 125 7.73 -4.15 -4.40
N ALA A 126 8.34 -2.98 -4.52
CA ALA A 126 8.68 -2.30 -5.78
C ALA A 126 10.02 -2.79 -6.35
N ASP A 127 10.16 -4.11 -6.48
CA ASP A 127 11.41 -4.81 -6.89
C ASP A 127 11.75 -4.68 -8.38
N ALA A 128 10.78 -4.29 -9.21
CA ALA A 128 11.02 -4.10 -10.63
C ALA A 128 12.02 -2.95 -10.90
N SER A 129 12.99 -3.22 -11.77
CA SER A 129 14.11 -2.32 -12.06
C SER A 129 13.66 -0.89 -12.38
N GLY A 130 14.21 0.07 -11.64
CA GLY A 130 13.93 1.50 -11.80
C GLY A 130 12.59 1.98 -11.20
N THR A 131 11.79 1.11 -10.58
CA THR A 131 10.50 1.53 -9.96
C THR A 131 10.73 2.48 -8.78
N VAL A 132 11.66 2.17 -7.88
CA VAL A 132 12.06 3.06 -6.78
C VAL A 132 12.54 4.41 -7.32
N ALA A 133 13.41 4.42 -8.34
CA ALA A 133 13.89 5.66 -8.95
C ALA A 133 12.76 6.52 -9.51
N LYS A 134 11.78 5.90 -10.19
CA LYS A 134 10.57 6.58 -10.70
C LYS A 134 9.71 7.13 -9.57
N ILE A 135 9.59 6.44 -8.44
CA ILE A 135 8.86 6.91 -7.26
C ILE A 135 9.56 8.15 -6.71
N LYS A 136 10.88 8.09 -6.47
CA LYS A 136 11.69 9.18 -5.92
C LYS A 136 11.78 10.41 -6.83
N ALA A 137 11.53 10.26 -8.12
CA ALA A 137 11.46 11.38 -9.07
C ALA A 137 10.16 12.21 -8.94
N ASN A 138 9.16 11.74 -8.20
CA ASN A 138 7.95 12.53 -7.92
C ASN A 138 8.26 13.62 -6.87
N PRO A 139 7.51 14.74 -6.86
CA PRO A 139 7.59 15.73 -5.80
C PRO A 139 7.38 15.11 -4.42
N ILE A 140 8.08 15.61 -3.41
CA ILE A 140 7.87 15.23 -2.01
C ILE A 140 6.46 15.67 -1.58
N TRP A 141 5.80 14.83 -0.79
CA TRP A 141 4.52 15.15 -0.17
C TRP A 141 4.73 16.19 0.94
N GLN A 142 3.97 17.29 0.90
CA GLN A 142 3.97 18.36 1.90
C GLN A 142 2.72 18.32 2.75
#